data_AF-X1L199-F1
#
_entry.id   AF-X1L199-F1
#
_cell.length_a   1.000
_cell.length_b   1.000
_cell.length_c   1.000
_cell.angle_alpha   90.00
_cell.angle_beta   90.00
_cell.angle_gamma   90.00
#
_symmetry.space_group_name_H-M   'P 1'
#
loop_
_entity.id
_entity.type
_entity.pdbx_description
1 polymer ?
#
loop_
_entity_poly.entity_id
_entity_poly.type
_entity_poly.pdbx_seq_one_letter_code
_entity_poly.pdbx_strand_id
1 'polypeptide(L)' 'LATDMITHSYKNNYDVAILVAGDNDYVGALQAVKDNGRNVEVALFGKERTSMQLRNVSDRVRTLNARFLKGCWK' A
#
# COMPACT_ATOMS: atom_id res chain seq x y z
N LEU A 1 -4.97 -11.36 2.79
CA LEU A 1 -4.27 -10.18 2.25
C LEU A 1 -2.96 -9.89 2.98
N ALA A 2 -2.97 -9.47 4.25
CA ALA A 2 -1.74 -9.16 5.00
C ALA A 2 -0.75 -10.34 5.01
N THR A 3 -1.22 -11.54 5.36
CA THR A 3 -0.40 -12.76 5.38
C THR A 3 0.12 -13.13 3.99
N ASP A 4 -0.69 -12.96 2.94
CA ASP A 4 -0.28 -13.29 1.57
C ASP A 4 0.79 -12.33 1.08
N MET A 5 0.64 -11.03 1.37
CA MET A 5 1.62 -10.00 1.05
C MET A 5 2.98 -10.36 1.67
N ILE A 6 2.99 -10.63 2.98
CA ILE A 6 4.21 -11.03 3.69
C ILE A 6 4.79 -12.32 3.08
N THR A 7 3.97 -13.35 2.90
CA THR A 7 4.42 -14.65 2.37
C THR A 7 5.03 -14.52 0.97
N HIS A 8 4.40 -13.76 0.08
CA HIS A 8 4.90 -13.53 -1.26
C HIS A 8 6.15 -12.63 -1.28
N SER A 9 6.28 -11.70 -0.33
CA SER A 9 7.51 -10.94 -0.09
C SER A 9 8.68 -11.87 0.21
N TYR A 10 8.51 -12.76 1.18
CA TYR A 10 9.55 -13.73 1.59
C TYR A 10 9.87 -14.75 0.49
N LYS A 11 8.88 -15.11 -0.33
CA LYS A 11 9.07 -15.99 -1.49
C LYS A 11 9.71 -15.29 -2.69
N ASN A 12 10.01 -13.98 -2.61
CA ASN A 12 10.56 -13.20 -3.72
C ASN A 12 9.65 -13.21 -4.97
N ASN A 13 8.33 -13.23 -4.77
CA ASN A 13 7.36 -13.30 -5.86
C ASN A 13 7.04 -11.91 -6.47
N TYR A 14 7.52 -10.84 -5.85
CA TYR A 14 7.37 -9.47 -6.33
C TYR A 14 8.48 -8.56 -5.76
N ASP A 15 8.74 -7.45 -6.45
CA ASP A 15 9.67 -6.42 -5.99
C ASP A 15 8.98 -5.26 -5.26
N VAL A 16 7.72 -4.98 -5.64
CA VAL A 16 6.91 -3.89 -5.10
C VAL A 16 5.55 -4.41 -4.66
N ALA A 17 5.17 -4.16 -3.40
CA ALA A 17 3.83 -4.38 -2.90
C ALA A 17 2.99 -3.11 -3.06
N ILE A 18 1.81 -3.21 -3.67
CA ILE A 18 0.86 -2.09 -3.78
C ILE A 18 -0.38 -2.41 -2.97
N LEU A 19 -0.61 -1.68 -1.89
CA LEU A 19 -1.81 -1.79 -1.06
C LEU A 19 -2.83 -0.73 -1.46
N VAL A 20 -4.01 -1.16 -1.90
CA VAL A 20 -5.14 -0.27 -2.20
C VAL A 20 -6.14 -0.34 -1.03
N ALA A 21 -5.84 0.35 0.07
CA ALA A 21 -6.69 0.36 1.26
C ALA A 21 -6.40 1.58 2.14
N GLY A 22 -7.43 2.09 2.83
CA GLY A 22 -7.31 3.18 3.80
C GLY A 22 -7.15 2.72 5.26
N ASP A 23 -7.03 1.42 5.50
CA ASP A 23 -7.07 0.85 6.85
C ASP A 23 -5.67 0.77 7.49
N ASN A 24 -5.53 1.29 8.70
CA ASN A 24 -4.27 1.28 9.44
C ASN A 24 -3.89 -0.12 9.96
N ASP A 25 -4.78 -1.10 9.92
CA ASP A 25 -4.48 -2.48 10.32
C ASP A 25 -3.37 -3.12 9.47
N TYR A 26 -3.15 -2.61 8.25
CA TYR A 26 -2.10 -3.10 7.36
C TYR A 26 -0.70 -2.56 7.67
N VAL A 27 -0.55 -1.59 8.57
CA VAL A 27 0.75 -0.96 8.90
C VAL A 27 1.79 -2.01 9.31
N GLY A 28 1.41 -2.97 10.15
CA GLY A 28 2.32 -4.05 10.56
C GLY A 28 2.74 -4.96 9.40
N ALA A 29 1.83 -5.25 8.47
CA ALA A 29 2.14 -6.06 7.30
C ALA A 29 3.06 -5.33 6.32
N LEU A 30 2.82 -4.03 6.09
CA LEU A 30 3.69 -3.21 5.26
C LEU A 30 5.09 -3.11 5.86
N GLN A 31 5.20 -2.95 7.18
CA GLN A 31 6.50 -2.92 7.86
C GLN A 31 7.25 -4.24 7.65
N ALA A 32 6.59 -5.40 7.85
CA ALA A 32 7.23 -6.70 7.63
C ALA A 32 7.69 -6.92 6.17
N VAL A 33 6.91 -6.46 5.20
CA VAL A 33 7.29 -6.52 3.77
C VAL A 33 8.52 -5.65 3.50
N LYS A 34 8.58 -4.49 4.14
CA LYS A 34 9.65 -3.51 4.00
C LYS A 34 10.94 -3.96 4.69
N ASP A 35 10.82 -4.58 5.87
CA ASP A 35 11.93 -5.20 6.60
C ASP A 35 12.54 -6.36 5.80
N ASN A 36 11.75 -7.01 4.95
CA ASN A 36 12.21 -7.99 3.96
C ASN A 36 12.82 -7.35 2.69
N GLY A 37 13.10 -6.05 2.70
CA GLY A 37 13.79 -5.34 1.63
C GLY A 37 12.94 -5.03 0.39
N ARG A 38 11.61 -5.14 0.48
CA ARG A 38 10.70 -4.81 -0.63
C ARG A 38 10.18 -3.39 -0.53
N ASN A 39 9.90 -2.80 -1.69
CA ASN A 39 9.26 -1.49 -1.75
C ASN A 39 7.76 -1.62 -1.50
N VAL A 40 7.20 -0.65 -0.79
CA VAL A 40 5.79 -0.62 -0.44
C VAL A 40 5.13 0.66 -0.93
N GLU A 41 4.15 0.54 -1.82
CA GLU A 41 3.29 1.65 -2.25
C GLU A 41 1.89 1.50 -1.64
N VAL A 42 1.28 2.61 -1.23
CA VAL A 42 -0.09 2.62 -0.71
C VAL A 42 -0.94 3.57 -1.53
N ALA A 43 -2.08 3.10 -2.01
CA ALA A 43 -3.05 3.87 -2.74
C ALA A 43 -4.27 4.18 -1.85
N LEU A 44 -4.48 5.46 -1.54
CA LEU A 44 -5.45 5.93 -0.56
C LEU A 44 -6.56 6.75 -1.23
N PHE A 45 -7.81 6.48 -0.85
CA PHE A 45 -8.96 7.32 -1.20
C PHE A 45 -9.10 8.44 -0.17
N GLY A 46 -9.05 9.71 -0.59
CA GLY A 46 -9.36 10.85 0.27
C GLY A 46 -8.17 11.76 0.63
N LYS A 47 -8.42 12.67 1.59
CA LYS A 47 -7.49 13.75 2.00
C LYS A 47 -6.30 13.20 2.80
N GLU A 48 -5.20 13.94 2.81
CA GLU A 48 -3.92 13.53 3.44
C GLU A 48 -3.98 13.21 4.94
N ARG A 49 -5.04 13.61 5.65
CA ARG A 49 -5.18 13.43 7.10
C ARG A 49 -5.64 12.03 7.53
N THR A 50 -6.16 11.21 6.63
CA THR A 50 -6.50 9.81 6.93
C THR A 50 -5.30 8.91 6.69
N SER A 51 -5.15 7.90 7.56
CA SER A 51 -4.16 6.83 7.40
C SER A 51 -2.70 7.30 7.45
N MET A 52 -2.39 8.25 8.34
CA MET A 52 -1.03 8.82 8.48
C MET A 52 0.05 7.76 8.75
N GLN A 53 -0.28 6.70 9.50
CA GLN A 53 0.68 5.62 9.77
C GLN A 53 1.03 4.82 8.52
N LEU A 54 0.03 4.51 7.67
CA LEU A 54 0.26 3.87 6.38
C LEU A 54 1.18 4.71 5.50
N ARG A 55 0.96 6.04 5.46
CA ARG A 55 1.78 6.98 4.69
C ARG A 55 3.22 7.02 5.19
N ASN A 56 3.43 6.89 6.49
CA ASN A 56 4.75 6.93 7.10
C ASN A 56 5.56 5.65 6.82
N VAL A 57 4.90 4.49 6.82
CA VAL A 57 5.56 3.21 6.52
C VAL A 57 5.75 3.01 5.02
N SER A 58 4.87 3.53 4.18
CA SER A 58 4.96 3.41 2.72
C SER A 58 6.12 4.20 2.12
N ASP A 59 6.77 3.66 1.10
CA ASP A 59 7.78 4.36 0.30
C ASP A 59 7.15 5.35 -0.67
N ARG A 60 5.94 5.04 -1.15
CA ARG A 60 5.16 5.92 -2.02
C ARG A 60 3.69 5.89 -1.67
N VAL A 61 3.08 7.07 -1.73
CA VAL A 61 1.64 7.23 -1.55
C VAL A 61 1.01 7.70 -2.85
N ARG A 62 -0.02 6.98 -3.31
CA ARG A 62 -0.84 7.34 -4.47
C ARG A 62 -2.21 7.81 -4.01
N THR A 63 -2.57 9.04 -4.34
CA THR A 63 -3.90 9.56 -4.03
C THR A 63 -4.88 9.13 -5.12
N LEU A 64 -5.85 8.29 -4.75
CA LEU A 64 -6.96 7.89 -5.60
C LEU A 64 -8.05 8.93 -5.51
N ASN A 65 -8.23 9.72 -6.57
CA ASN A 65 -9.28 10.72 -6.69
C ASN A 65 -10.08 10.51 -7.99
N ALA A 66 -11.19 11.23 -8.13
CA ALA A 66 -12.04 11.14 -9.31
C ALA A 66 -11.29 11.44 -10.62
N ARG A 67 -10.26 12.29 -10.57
CA ARG A 67 -9.40 12.58 -11.74
C ARG A 67 -8.53 11.37 -12.11
N PHE A 68 -7.97 10.66 -11.14
CA PHE A 68 -7.18 9.45 -11.33
C PHE A 68 -8.02 8.34 -11.95
N LEU A 69 -9.28 8.19 -11.51
CA LEU A 69 -10.20 7.16 -12.00
C LEU A 69 -10.99 7.57 -13.25
N LYS A 70 -10.83 8.79 -13.77
CA LYS A 70 -11.67 9.33 -14.85
C LYS A 70 -11.70 8.46 -16.11
N GLY A 71 -10.62 7.74 -16.42
CA GLY A 71 -10.54 6.84 -17.58
C GLY A 71 -10.93 5.38 -17.29
N CYS A 72 -11.29 5.05 -16.05
CA CYS A 72 -11.59 3.67 -15.63
C CYS A 72 -13.07 3.30 -15.77
N TRP A 73 -13.95 4.29 -16.01
CA TRP A 73 -15.40 4.11 -16.14
C TRP A 73 -15.80 4.40 -17.59
N LYS A 74 -16.54 3.48 -18.21
CA LYS A 74 -17.22 3.64 -19.50
C LYS A 74 -18.69 3.91 -19.26
#